data_AF-A0A8T2U6Q4-F1
#
_entry.id   AF-A0A8T2U6Q4-F1
#
_cell.length_a   1.000
_cell.length_b   1.000
_cell.length_c   1.000
_cell.angle_alpha   90.00
_cell.angle_beta   90.00
_cell.angle_gamma   90.00
#
_symmetry.space_group_name_H-M   'P 1'
#
loop_
_entity.id
_entity.type
_entity.pdbx_description
1 polymer ?
#
loop_
_entity_poly.entity_id
_entity_poly.type
_entity_poly.pdbx_seq_one_letter_code
_entity_poly.pdbx_strand_id
1 'polypeptide(L)'
;MKDLCLKLTTLEKSNVIKEKQQPKREFIKRCIWCDSFEHTSKVCESFQEARAKNLVQWIDGKICSTDTGKLVPTNFGKEGMRRYFEASSSQIFYETSSFLFKLARGQDDEIENLWDNVLTSLSKAKLPIQS
;
A
#
# COMPACT_ATOMS: atom_id res chain seq x y z
N MET A 1 22.11 -15.77 71.73
CA MET A 1 20.93 -15.36 70.94
C MET A 1 20.67 -13.90 71.26
N LYS A 2 20.83 -13.01 70.28
CA LYS A 2 20.57 -11.57 70.40
C LYS A 2 19.60 -11.23 69.27
N ASP A 3 18.37 -10.92 69.64
CA ASP A 3 17.29 -10.64 68.70
C ASP A 3 17.53 -9.29 68.00
N LEU A 4 17.65 -9.32 66.67
CA LEU A 4 17.63 -8.12 65.84
C LEU A 4 16.16 -7.69 65.65
N CYS A 5 15.72 -6.69 66.41
CA CYS A 5 14.47 -5.98 66.09
C CYS A 5 14.71 -5.03 64.91
N LEU A 6 14.24 -5.44 63.73
CA LEU A 6 14.05 -4.54 62.58
C LEU A 6 12.95 -3.53 62.92
N LYS A 7 13.32 -2.25 63.06
CA LYS A 7 12.36 -1.15 63.11
C LYS A 7 11.88 -0.87 61.69
N LEU A 8 10.62 -1.18 61.41
CA LEU A 8 9.94 -0.71 60.21
C LEU A 8 9.61 0.77 60.40
N THR A 9 10.39 1.64 59.76
CA THR A 9 10.02 3.06 59.61
C THR A 9 8.99 3.16 58.49
N THR A 10 7.81 3.67 58.84
CA THR A 10 6.74 4.01 57.92
C THR A 10 7.29 4.94 56.83
N LEU A 11 7.36 4.47 55.59
CA LEU A 11 7.68 5.32 54.45
C LEU A 11 6.45 6.22 54.23
N GLU A 12 6.51 7.45 54.75
CA GLU A 12 5.58 8.50 54.38
C GLU A 12 5.54 8.56 52.86
N LYS A 13 4.32 8.55 52.30
CA LYS A 13 4.06 8.65 50.87
C LYS A 13 4.65 9.97 50.36
N SER A 14 5.93 9.96 50.04
CA SER A 14 6.60 11.03 49.33
C SER A 14 5.85 11.20 48.03
N ASN A 15 5.17 12.35 47.92
CA ASN A 15 4.53 12.90 46.74
C ASN A 15 4.98 12.16 45.49
N VAL A 16 4.18 11.18 45.05
CA VAL A 16 4.26 10.67 43.69
C VAL A 16 4.10 11.92 42.84
N ILE A 17 5.22 12.35 42.27
CA ILE A 17 5.29 13.42 41.30
C ILE A 17 4.14 13.09 40.36
N LYS A 18 3.09 13.91 40.39
CA LYS A 18 2.12 13.92 39.32
C LYS A 18 2.94 14.37 38.13
N GLU A 19 3.60 13.42 37.46
CA GLU A 19 4.02 13.60 36.09
C GLU A 19 2.75 14.13 35.44
N LYS A 20 2.76 15.43 35.13
CA LYS A 20 1.78 16.03 34.26
C LYS A 20 1.88 15.17 33.03
N GLN A 21 0.97 14.19 32.90
CA GLN A 21 0.80 13.44 31.68
C GLN A 21 0.61 14.52 30.65
N GLN A 22 1.64 14.77 29.83
CA GLN A 22 1.47 15.58 28.64
C GLN A 22 0.20 15.04 27.98
N PRO A 23 -0.74 15.90 27.56
CA PRO A 23 -1.88 15.42 26.80
C PRO A 23 -1.28 14.55 25.70
N LYS A 24 -1.62 13.25 25.69
CA LYS A 24 -1.14 12.31 24.68
C LYS A 24 -1.45 13.03 23.38
N ARG A 25 -0.42 13.54 22.70
CA ARG A 25 -0.60 14.19 21.39
C ARG A 25 -1.37 13.14 20.62
N GLU A 26 -2.61 13.45 20.25
CA GLU A 26 -3.42 12.52 19.47
C GLU A 26 -2.52 12.16 18.30
N PHE A 27 -2.02 10.93 18.30
CA PHE A 27 -1.11 10.49 17.27
C PHE A 27 -2.01 10.41 16.05
N ILE A 28 -2.07 11.48 15.26
CA ILE A 28 -2.96 11.58 14.11
C ILE A 28 -2.55 10.41 13.22
N LYS A 29 -3.38 9.36 13.22
CA LYS A 29 -3.05 8.09 12.58
C LYS A 29 -3.23 8.30 11.09
N ARG A 30 -2.15 8.74 10.46
CA ARG A 30 -2.03 8.82 9.00
C ARG A 30 -2.27 7.44 8.38
N CYS A 31 -3.10 7.38 7.35
CA CYS A 31 -3.32 6.20 6.56
C CYS A 31 -2.04 5.81 5.83
N ILE A 32 -1.50 4.62 6.11
CA ILE A 32 -0.30 4.09 5.44
C ILE A 32 -0.50 3.85 3.93
N TRP A 33 -1.75 3.69 3.50
CA TRP A 33 -2.09 3.39 2.11
C TRP A 33 -2.14 4.65 1.24
N CYS A 34 -2.98 5.62 1.60
CA CYS A 34 -3.22 6.83 0.78
C CYS A 34 -2.65 8.12 1.38
N ASP A 35 -1.87 8.03 2.46
CA ASP A 35 -1.21 9.16 3.14
C ASP A 35 -2.15 10.21 3.77
N SER A 36 -3.48 9.99 3.73
CA SER A 36 -4.47 10.87 4.35
C SER A 36 -4.42 10.84 5.88
N PHE A 37 -4.70 11.97 6.50
CA PHE A 37 -4.86 12.09 7.95
C PHE A 37 -6.32 11.94 8.41
N GLU A 38 -7.27 11.92 7.49
CA GLU A 38 -8.72 11.93 7.78
C GLU A 38 -9.25 10.60 8.28
N HIS A 39 -8.57 9.50 7.93
CA HIS A 39 -9.01 8.16 8.24
C HIS A 39 -7.84 7.21 8.50
N THR A 40 -8.15 6.08 9.12
CA THR A 40 -7.18 5.00 9.34
C THR A 40 -7.17 4.03 8.17
N SER A 41 -6.07 3.30 7.97
CA SER A 41 -5.95 2.29 6.91
C SER A 41 -7.04 1.21 6.94
N LYS A 42 -7.63 0.93 8.11
CA LYS A 42 -8.70 -0.06 8.28
C LYS A 42 -9.99 0.30 7.52
N VAL A 43 -10.30 1.59 7.42
CA VAL A 43 -11.51 2.12 6.77
C VAL A 43 -11.21 2.86 5.47
N CYS A 44 -9.98 2.76 4.97
CA CYS A 44 -9.59 3.36 3.71
C CYS A 44 -10.22 2.59 2.54
N GLU A 45 -11.20 3.20 1.87
CA GLU A 45 -11.91 2.58 0.73
C GLU A 45 -10.95 2.14 -0.38
N SER A 46 -10.05 3.03 -0.82
CA SER A 46 -9.06 2.67 -1.83
C SER A 46 -8.12 1.51 -1.42
N PHE A 47 -7.90 1.30 -0.13
CA PHE A 47 -7.15 0.15 0.37
C PHE A 47 -7.99 -1.13 0.33
N GLN A 48 -9.28 -1.03 0.69
CA GLN A 48 -10.22 -2.14 0.60
C GLN A 48 -10.40 -2.59 -0.85
N GLU A 49 -10.49 -1.66 -1.80
CA GLU A 49 -10.51 -1.96 -3.22
C GLU A 49 -9.25 -2.69 -3.70
N ALA A 50 -8.06 -2.22 -3.30
CA ALA A 50 -6.81 -2.87 -3.68
C ALA A 50 -6.74 -4.32 -3.16
N ARG A 51 -7.26 -4.54 -1.95
CA ARG A 51 -7.38 -5.88 -1.37
C ARG A 51 -8.43 -6.74 -2.11
N ALA A 52 -9.58 -6.16 -2.49
CA ALA A 52 -10.62 -6.85 -3.27
C ALA A 52 -10.14 -7.23 -4.67
N LYS A 53 -9.29 -6.39 -5.28
CA LYS A 53 -8.61 -6.64 -6.56
C LYS A 53 -7.41 -7.61 -6.43
N ASN A 54 -7.15 -8.15 -5.24
CA ASN A 54 -6.00 -9.00 -4.92
C ASN A 54 -4.64 -8.38 -5.28
N LEU A 55 -4.52 -7.04 -5.30
CA LEU A 55 -3.25 -6.37 -5.59
C LEU A 55 -2.29 -6.43 -4.40
N VAL A 56 -2.85 -6.47 -3.19
CA VAL A 56 -2.09 -6.43 -1.94
C VAL A 56 -2.51 -7.50 -0.96
N GLN A 57 -1.55 -7.96 -0.16
CA GLN A 57 -1.74 -8.84 0.97
C GLN A 57 -1.18 -8.23 2.24
N TRP A 58 -1.85 -8.47 3.37
CA TRP A 58 -1.34 -8.14 4.69
C TRP A 58 -0.59 -9.34 5.28
N ILE A 59 0.72 -9.22 5.46
CA ILE A 59 1.59 -10.27 6.02
C ILE A 59 2.42 -9.64 7.14
N ASP A 60 2.36 -10.22 8.35
CA ASP A 60 3.17 -9.81 9.51
C ASP A 60 3.12 -8.30 9.82
N GLY A 61 1.94 -7.68 9.70
CA GLY A 61 1.79 -6.24 9.98
C GLY A 61 2.25 -5.33 8.83
N LYS A 62 2.62 -5.89 7.67
CA LYS A 62 3.11 -5.16 6.50
C LYS A 62 2.24 -5.44 5.28
N ILE A 63 2.28 -4.52 4.33
CA ILE A 63 1.60 -4.65 3.04
C ILE A 63 2.62 -5.18 2.02
N CYS A 64 2.29 -6.31 1.41
CA CYS A 64 3.05 -6.91 0.32
C CYS A 64 2.22 -6.85 -0.97
N SER A 65 2.89 -6.73 -2.11
CA SER A 65 2.27 -6.89 -3.42
C SER A 65 2.00 -8.37 -3.68
N THR A 66 0.80 -8.72 -4.14
CA THR A 66 0.43 -10.13 -4.37
C THR A 66 1.16 -10.74 -5.57
N ASP A 67 1.45 -9.93 -6.59
CA ASP A 67 2.10 -10.36 -7.83
C ASP A 67 3.56 -10.81 -7.64
N THR A 68 4.29 -10.09 -6.80
CA THR A 68 5.73 -10.23 -6.60
C THR A 68 6.08 -10.75 -5.21
N GLY A 69 5.12 -10.77 -4.29
CA GLY A 69 5.33 -11.10 -2.87
C GLY A 69 6.18 -10.09 -2.12
N LYS A 70 6.56 -8.97 -2.75
CA LYS A 70 7.49 -7.99 -2.19
C LYS A 70 6.78 -6.98 -1.30
N LEU A 71 7.48 -6.49 -0.29
CA LEU A 71 7.01 -5.40 0.57
C LEU A 71 6.81 -4.12 -0.25
N VAL A 72 5.65 -3.49 -0.07
CA VAL A 72 5.33 -2.22 -0.72
C VAL A 72 6.00 -1.08 0.05
N PRO A 73 6.71 -0.15 -0.63
CA PRO A 73 7.35 0.99 0.02
C PRO A 73 6.31 1.97 0.58
N THR A 74 6.49 2.41 1.83
CA THR A 74 5.55 3.25 2.59
C THR A 74 5.27 4.63 2.01
N ASN A 75 6.21 5.22 1.24
CA ASN A 75 6.05 6.46 0.46
C ASN A 75 5.22 7.59 1.12
N PHE A 76 5.36 7.77 2.44
CA PHE A 76 4.70 8.84 3.17
C PHE A 76 5.09 10.22 2.64
N GLY A 77 4.14 11.15 2.57
CA GLY A 77 4.32 12.48 1.95
C GLY A 77 4.32 12.46 0.42
N LYS A 78 4.16 11.28 -0.20
CA LYS A 78 4.13 11.07 -1.66
C LYS A 78 2.93 10.20 -2.05
N GLU A 79 1.76 10.52 -1.50
CA GLU A 79 0.49 9.82 -1.73
C GLU A 79 0.43 8.38 -1.14
N GLY A 80 1.46 7.98 -0.38
CA GLY A 80 1.50 6.72 0.35
C GLY A 80 1.80 5.52 -0.54
N MET A 81 1.50 4.32 -0.03
CA MET A 81 1.71 3.07 -0.75
C MET A 81 0.88 2.94 -2.04
N ARG A 82 -0.29 3.60 -2.12
CA ARG A 82 -1.17 3.55 -3.30
C ARG A 82 -0.45 3.92 -4.58
N ARG A 83 0.45 4.91 -4.50
CA ARG A 83 1.22 5.41 -5.63
C ARG A 83 2.06 4.33 -6.32
N TYR A 84 2.49 3.31 -5.58
CA TYR A 84 3.24 2.18 -6.12
C TYR A 84 2.46 1.43 -7.21
N PHE A 85 1.15 1.26 -7.02
CA PHE A 85 0.27 0.52 -7.94
C PHE A 85 -0.28 1.38 -9.06
N GLU A 86 -0.48 2.68 -8.81
CA GLU A 86 -0.90 3.62 -9.84
C GLU A 86 0.23 3.88 -10.84
N ALA A 87 1.47 4.05 -10.36
CA ALA A 87 2.62 4.27 -11.22
C ALA A 87 2.89 3.07 -12.14
N SER A 88 2.80 1.84 -11.62
CA SER A 88 2.95 0.63 -12.44
C SER A 88 1.83 0.51 -13.48
N SER A 89 0.58 0.74 -13.06
CA SER A 89 -0.58 0.66 -13.95
C SER A 89 -0.52 1.70 -15.07
N SER A 90 -0.14 2.94 -14.76
CA SER A 90 0.03 3.99 -15.77
C SER A 90 1.14 3.66 -16.77
N GLN A 91 2.28 3.12 -16.30
CA GLN A 91 3.36 2.72 -17.18
C GLN A 91 2.95 1.57 -18.11
N ILE A 92 2.33 0.53 -17.56
CA ILE A 92 1.80 -0.61 -18.32
C ILE A 92 0.77 -0.13 -19.34
N PHE A 93 -0.14 0.78 -18.95
CA PHE A 93 -1.15 1.33 -19.85
C PHE A 93 -0.52 2.12 -21.00
N TYR A 94 0.47 2.97 -20.71
CA TYR A 94 1.17 3.74 -21.74
C TYR A 94 1.93 2.82 -22.71
N GLU A 95 2.69 1.85 -22.20
CA GLU A 95 3.44 0.89 -23.00
C GLU A 95 2.52 0.04 -23.88
N THR A 96 1.43 -0.47 -23.29
CA THR A 96 0.41 -1.24 -24.00
C THR A 96 -0.25 -0.38 -25.08
N SER A 97 -0.68 0.84 -24.75
CA SER A 97 -1.30 1.76 -25.72
C SER A 97 -0.34 2.13 -26.86
N SER A 98 0.94 2.36 -26.56
CA SER A 98 1.97 2.63 -27.57
C SER A 98 2.21 1.44 -28.48
N PHE A 99 2.23 0.22 -27.94
CA PHE A 99 2.37 -1.00 -28.71
C PHE A 99 1.15 -1.22 -29.64
N LEU A 100 -0.07 -1.08 -29.11
CA LEU A 100 -1.30 -1.18 -29.89
C LEU A 100 -1.35 -0.13 -31.01
N PHE A 101 -0.96 1.11 -30.71
CA PHE A 101 -0.88 2.17 -31.72
C PHE A 101 0.15 1.87 -32.82
N LYS A 102 1.29 1.25 -32.48
CA LYS A 102 2.28 0.81 -33.47
C LYS A 102 1.77 -0.34 -34.34
N LEU A 103 1.02 -1.27 -33.75
CA LEU A 103 0.37 -2.36 -34.50
C LEU A 103 -0.71 -1.83 -35.45
N ALA A 104 -1.44 -0.79 -35.05
CA ALA A 104 -2.49 -0.16 -35.83
C ALA A 104 -1.97 0.79 -36.93
N ARG A 105 -0.65 1.00 -37.07
CA ARG A 105 -0.10 1.91 -38.08
C ARG A 105 -0.44 1.44 -39.50
N GLY A 106 -1.25 2.23 -40.20
CA GLY A 106 -1.65 2.03 -41.59
C GLY A 106 -3.14 1.76 -41.79
N GLN A 107 -3.95 1.75 -40.73
CA GLN A 107 -5.40 1.60 -40.81
C GLN A 107 -6.09 2.88 -40.33
N ASP A 108 -6.81 3.54 -41.24
CA ASP A 108 -7.71 4.67 -40.96
C ASP A 108 -9.03 4.17 -40.32
N ASP A 109 -8.96 3.18 -39.43
CA ASP A 109 -10.13 2.57 -38.82
C ASP A 109 -10.48 3.28 -37.50
N GLU A 110 -11.77 3.58 -37.30
CA GLU A 110 -12.30 4.17 -36.08
C GLU A 110 -11.86 3.37 -34.84
N ILE A 111 -11.61 4.08 -33.73
CA ILE A 111 -11.12 3.53 -32.45
C ILE A 111 -11.95 2.32 -31.96
N GLU A 112 -13.22 2.25 -32.36
CA GLU A 112 -14.13 1.14 -32.01
C GLU A 112 -13.65 -0.22 -32.53
N ASN A 113 -13.00 -0.29 -33.69
CA ASN A 113 -12.54 -1.55 -34.30
C ASN A 113 -11.08 -1.90 -33.93
N LEU A 114 -10.44 -1.10 -33.09
CA LEU A 114 -9.02 -1.23 -32.77
C LEU A 114 -8.75 -2.56 -32.03
N TRP A 115 -9.65 -2.97 -31.13
CA TRP A 115 -9.51 -4.25 -30.42
C TRP A 115 -9.66 -5.47 -31.32
N ASP A 116 -10.63 -5.46 -32.25
CA ASP A 116 -10.83 -6.55 -33.21
C ASP A 116 -9.64 -6.68 -34.15
N ASN A 117 -9.08 -5.57 -34.62
CA ASN A 117 -7.89 -5.54 -35.46
C ASN A 117 -6.64 -6.06 -34.73
N VAL A 118 -6.47 -5.71 -33.46
CA VAL A 118 -5.38 -6.19 -32.60
C VAL A 118 -5.48 -7.69 -32.36
N LEU A 119 -6.66 -8.19 -31.94
CA LEU A 119 -6.91 -9.62 -31.73
C LEU A 119 -6.72 -10.42 -33.03
N THR A 120 -7.17 -9.88 -34.15
CA THR A 120 -6.98 -10.47 -35.48
C THR A 120 -5.50 -10.51 -35.88
N SER A 121 -4.71 -9.49 -35.53
CA SER A 121 -3.27 -9.47 -35.80
C SER A 121 -2.49 -10.44 -34.92
N LEU A 122 -2.83 -10.52 -33.63
CA LEU A 122 -2.23 -11.46 -32.68
C LEU A 122 -2.55 -12.92 -33.02
N SER A 123 -3.75 -13.21 -33.52
CA SER A 123 -4.10 -14.57 -33.97
C SER A 123 -3.34 -15.00 -35.24
N LYS A 124 -2.96 -14.03 -36.10
CA LYS A 124 -2.13 -14.27 -37.29
C LYS A 124 -0.64 -14.40 -36.94
N ALA A 125 -0.18 -13.70 -35.90
CA ALA A 125 1.18 -13.84 -35.39
C ALA A 125 1.30 -15.16 -34.61
N LYS A 126 2.01 -16.16 -35.15
CA LYS A 126 2.41 -17.34 -34.36
C LYS A 126 3.24 -16.86 -33.16
N LEU A 127 2.68 -16.98 -31.96
CA LEU A 127 3.40 -16.66 -30.73
C LEU A 127 4.63 -17.57 -30.62
N PRO A 128 5.86 -17.02 -30.52
CA PRO A 128 7.00 -17.82 -30.13
C PRO A 128 6.78 -18.23 -28.67
N ILE A 129 6.53 -19.52 -28.44
CA ILE A 129 6.54 -20.11 -27.11
C ILE A 129 8.00 -20.05 -26.66
N GLN A 130 8.33 -19.13 -25.74
CA GLN A 130 9.62 -19.17 -25.04
C GLN A 130 9.52 -20.20 -23.92
N SER A 131 10.24 -21.30 -24.10
CA SER A 131 10.49 -22.37 -23.13
C SER A 131 11.45 -21.93 -22.03
#